data_AF-A0A1H6C7T1-F1
#
_entry.id   AF-A0A1H6C7T1-F1
#
_cell.length_a   1.000
_cell.length_b   1.000
_cell.length_c   1.000
_cell.angle_alpha   90.00
_cell.angle_beta   90.00
_cell.angle_gamma   90.00
#
_symmetry.space_group_name_H-M   'P 1'
#
loop_
_entity.id
_entity.type
_entity.pdbx_description
1 polymer ?
#
loop_
_entity_poly.entity_id
_entity_poly.type
_entity_poly.pdbx_seq_one_letter_code
_entity_poly.pdbx_strand_id
1 'polypeptide(L)'
;MSDHLLLVTLLAIGPILLTEGLLARYELMLYTIGRRAPAATLPSEVPYARGADPERPPDAYVVYLDGIGKRRFTDTRDGGQLVKALIADAPELRVLGQIQPYSPLAAPLMGRPVWDWLRRHAGITLFLHNVMQTFMAADRRYRPLYNRAVGSQIADQLQLAGYEPTSGMPVVLLCYSGGAQVATGAVEELFHQLRAHCG
;
A
#
# COMPACT_ATOMS: atom_id res chain seq x y z
N MET A 1 4.09 -35.57 21.55
CA MET A 1 3.57 -35.25 20.19
C MET A 1 3.60 -33.75 19.90
N SER A 2 3.44 -32.87 20.91
CA SER A 2 3.55 -31.40 20.80
C SER A 2 4.94 -30.91 20.36
N ASP A 3 6.01 -31.47 20.92
CA ASP A 3 7.35 -30.86 20.78
C ASP A 3 7.98 -31.11 19.42
N HIS A 4 7.74 -32.29 18.83
CA HIS A 4 8.15 -32.58 17.45
C HIS A 4 7.35 -31.75 16.45
N LEU A 5 6.05 -31.55 16.69
CA LEU A 5 5.22 -30.68 15.85
C LEU A 5 5.70 -29.22 15.93
N LEU A 6 6.04 -28.74 17.12
CA LEU A 6 6.62 -27.41 17.34
C LEU A 6 7.96 -27.28 16.61
N LEU A 7 8.85 -28.26 16.74
CA LEU A 7 10.17 -28.23 16.12
C LEU A 7 10.08 -28.23 14.59
N VAL A 8 9.21 -29.08 14.02
CA VAL A 8 8.94 -29.11 12.57
C VAL A 8 8.33 -27.80 12.11
N THR A 9 7.42 -27.21 12.89
CA THR A 9 6.81 -25.91 12.58
C THR A 9 7.87 -24.80 12.59
N LEU A 10 8.76 -24.77 13.58
CA LEU A 10 9.85 -23.79 13.65
C LEU A 10 10.85 -23.95 12.52
N LEU A 11 11.19 -25.19 12.14
CA LEU A 11 12.11 -25.48 11.03
C LEU A 11 11.49 -25.15 9.67
N ALA A 12 10.16 -25.21 9.53
CA ALA A 12 9.46 -24.86 8.30
C ALA A 12 9.16 -23.35 8.20
N ILE A 13 8.62 -22.74 9.27
CA ILE A 13 8.16 -21.35 9.28
C ILE A 13 9.31 -20.39 9.59
N GLY A 14 10.28 -20.77 10.42
CA GLY A 14 11.40 -19.94 10.84
C GLY A 14 12.21 -19.39 9.66
N PRO A 15 12.67 -20.24 8.72
CA PRO A 15 13.36 -19.77 7.52
C PRO A 15 12.51 -18.83 6.66
N ILE A 16 11.21 -19.11 6.51
CA ILE A 16 10.28 -18.25 5.76
C ILE A 16 10.21 -16.87 6.40
N LEU A 17 9.99 -16.79 7.71
CA LEU A 17 9.94 -15.52 8.43
C LEU A 17 11.27 -14.75 8.39
N LEU A 18 12.40 -15.46 8.45
CA LEU A 18 13.73 -14.84 8.30
C LEU A 18 13.92 -14.26 6.90
N THR A 19 13.55 -15.02 5.85
CA THR A 19 13.61 -14.53 4.47
C THR A 19 12.70 -13.33 4.26
N GLU A 20 11.46 -13.36 4.76
CA GLU A 20 10.53 -12.23 4.70
C GLU A 20 11.08 -11.00 5.43
N GLY A 21 11.67 -11.19 6.61
CA GLY A 21 12.28 -10.10 7.38
C GLY A 21 13.47 -9.46 6.67
N LEU A 22 14.32 -10.26 6.03
CA LEU A 22 15.44 -9.76 5.23
C LEU A 22 14.97 -9.05 3.97
N LEU A 23 13.94 -9.57 3.31
CA LEU A 23 13.36 -8.95 2.13
C LEU A 23 12.70 -7.61 2.44
N ALA A 24 11.85 -7.54 3.47
CA ALA A 24 11.19 -6.29 3.86
C ALA A 24 12.21 -5.19 4.19
N ARG A 25 13.32 -5.57 4.85
CA ARG A 25 14.45 -4.66 5.09
C ARG A 25 15.13 -4.23 3.80
N TYR A 26 15.39 -5.17 2.89
CA TYR A 26 16.02 -4.88 1.62
C TYR A 26 15.18 -3.90 0.77
N GLU A 27 13.87 -4.06 0.74
CA GLU A 27 12.96 -3.15 0.03
C GLU A 27 13.02 -1.73 0.60
N LEU A 28 13.05 -1.60 1.92
CA LEU A 28 13.19 -0.29 2.56
C LEU A 28 14.58 0.32 2.29
N MET A 29 15.65 -0.48 2.28
CA MET A 29 16.99 0.01 1.91
C MET A 29 17.04 0.49 0.46
N LEU A 30 16.43 -0.24 -0.47
CA LEU A 30 16.32 0.19 -1.87
C LEU A 30 15.58 1.52 -1.99
N TYR A 31 14.49 1.70 -1.22
CA TYR A 31 13.80 2.98 -1.12
C TYR A 31 14.75 4.10 -0.65
N THR A 32 15.53 3.87 0.40
CA THR A 32 16.45 4.89 0.95
C THR A 32 17.59 5.30 0.03
N ILE A 33 18.04 4.41 -0.85
CA ILE A 33 19.14 4.67 -1.80
C ILE A 33 18.62 5.44 -3.04
N GLY A 34 17.36 5.89 -3.03
CA GLY A 34 16.75 6.64 -4.13
C GLY A 34 16.43 5.77 -5.34
N ARG A 35 16.57 4.42 -5.23
CA ARG A 35 16.01 3.48 -6.21
C ARG A 35 14.51 3.34 -5.98
N ARG A 36 13.78 4.46 -6.08
CA ARG A 36 12.32 4.44 -6.21
C ARG A 36 12.01 3.58 -7.43
N ALA A 37 11.04 2.66 -7.30
CA ALA A 37 10.27 2.35 -8.49
C ALA A 37 9.58 3.68 -8.86
N PRO A 38 9.69 4.15 -10.12
CA PRO A 38 8.85 5.25 -10.59
C PRO A 38 7.42 4.92 -10.19
N ALA A 39 6.70 5.88 -9.56
CA ALA A 39 5.34 5.71 -9.06
C ALA A 39 4.62 4.66 -9.88
N ALA A 40 4.46 3.45 -9.31
CA ALA A 40 4.34 2.22 -10.09
C ALA A 40 3.42 2.47 -11.28
N THR A 41 4.01 2.48 -12.48
CA THR A 41 3.27 2.72 -13.71
C THR A 41 2.18 1.67 -13.70
N LEU A 42 0.96 2.12 -13.43
CA LEU A 42 -0.14 1.18 -13.36
C LEU A 42 -0.23 0.52 -14.74
N PRO A 43 -0.52 -0.79 -14.82
CA PRO A 43 -0.89 -1.37 -16.10
C PRO A 43 -1.92 -0.46 -16.77
N SER A 44 -1.83 -0.25 -18.08
CA SER A 44 -2.67 0.71 -18.82
C SER A 44 -4.18 0.52 -18.62
N GLU A 45 -4.59 -0.64 -18.12
CA GLU A 45 -5.96 -1.04 -17.83
C GLU A 45 -6.45 -0.62 -16.44
N VAL A 46 -5.56 -0.18 -15.54
CA VAL A 46 -5.90 0.21 -14.16
C VAL A 46 -5.90 1.73 -14.05
N PRO A 47 -7.07 2.37 -13.83
CA PRO A 47 -7.13 3.82 -13.70
C PRO A 47 -6.52 4.28 -12.37
N TYR A 48 -5.88 5.45 -12.38
CA TYR A 48 -5.31 6.09 -11.18
C TYR A 48 -6.38 6.52 -10.17
N ALA A 49 -7.63 6.72 -10.61
CA ALA A 49 -8.76 6.94 -9.73
C ALA A 49 -10.07 6.46 -10.39
N ARG A 50 -11.09 6.25 -9.57
CA ARG A 50 -12.45 5.87 -9.99
C ARG A 50 -13.47 6.80 -9.33
N GLY A 51 -14.71 6.80 -9.82
CA GLY A 51 -15.76 7.69 -9.32
C GLY A 51 -15.91 8.89 -10.23
N ALA A 52 -15.63 10.09 -9.71
CA ALA A 52 -15.81 11.35 -10.42
C ALA A 52 -15.21 11.35 -11.83
N ASP A 53 -15.92 12.00 -12.75
CA ASP A 53 -15.49 12.23 -14.13
C ASP A 53 -14.05 12.79 -14.15
N PRO A 54 -13.11 12.19 -14.90
CA PRO A 54 -11.75 12.70 -15.05
C PRO A 54 -11.71 14.18 -15.48
N GLU A 55 -12.68 14.61 -16.29
CA GLU A 55 -12.73 15.96 -16.88
C GLU A 55 -13.32 17.03 -15.95
N ARG A 56 -13.79 16.64 -14.76
CA ARG A 56 -14.36 17.56 -13.78
C ARG A 56 -13.63 17.50 -12.44
N PRO A 57 -13.45 18.64 -11.74
CA PRO A 57 -12.90 18.60 -10.39
C PRO A 57 -13.85 17.82 -9.47
N PRO A 58 -13.34 16.90 -8.63
CA PRO A 58 -14.16 16.18 -7.66
C PRO A 58 -14.42 17.04 -6.42
N ASP A 59 -15.45 16.69 -5.65
CA ASP A 59 -15.76 17.35 -4.37
C ASP A 59 -14.76 16.96 -3.27
N ALA A 60 -14.17 15.76 -3.39
CA ALA A 60 -13.06 15.31 -2.56
C ALA A 60 -12.27 14.17 -3.23
N TYR A 61 -11.02 14.01 -2.79
CA TYR A 61 -10.21 12.83 -3.07
C TYR A 61 -10.32 11.85 -1.90
N VAL A 62 -10.63 10.59 -2.19
CA VAL A 62 -10.65 9.53 -1.18
C VAL A 62 -9.54 8.53 -1.47
N VAL A 63 -8.62 8.38 -0.54
CA VAL A 63 -7.54 7.40 -0.61
C VAL A 63 -7.91 6.20 0.25
N TYR A 64 -8.17 5.06 -0.39
CA TYR A 64 -8.48 3.82 0.31
C TYR A 64 -7.22 3.01 0.62
N LEU A 65 -6.94 2.80 1.91
CA LEU A 65 -5.81 2.02 2.42
C LEU A 65 -6.32 0.74 3.09
N ASP A 66 -6.09 -0.38 2.41
CA ASP A 66 -6.60 -1.67 2.84
C ASP A 66 -5.76 -2.32 3.94
N GLY A 67 -6.32 -3.36 4.56
CA GLY A 67 -5.63 -4.17 5.57
C GLY A 67 -4.64 -5.18 4.98
N ILE A 68 -3.93 -5.86 5.88
CA ILE A 68 -2.87 -6.85 5.61
C ILE A 68 -3.30 -7.96 4.64
N GLY A 69 -4.61 -8.19 4.49
CA GLY A 69 -5.18 -9.23 3.64
C GLY A 69 -5.17 -8.95 2.14
N LYS A 70 -4.92 -7.72 1.68
CA LYS A 70 -5.01 -7.37 0.25
C LYS A 70 -3.93 -8.07 -0.58
N ARG A 71 -4.35 -8.86 -1.58
CA ARG A 71 -3.44 -9.71 -2.36
C ARG A 71 -3.20 -9.24 -3.80
N ARG A 72 -4.05 -8.34 -4.32
CA ARG A 72 -3.99 -7.82 -5.71
C ARG A 72 -4.47 -6.37 -5.76
N PHE A 73 -4.11 -5.64 -6.81
CA PHE A 73 -4.74 -4.36 -7.15
C PHE A 73 -6.25 -4.50 -7.42
N THR A 74 -6.65 -5.67 -7.93
CA THR A 74 -8.03 -6.02 -8.30
C THR A 74 -8.74 -6.87 -7.24
N ASP A 75 -8.09 -7.18 -6.11
CA ASP A 75 -8.68 -8.06 -5.11
C ASP A 75 -9.83 -7.33 -4.42
N THR A 76 -11.01 -7.93 -4.48
CA THR A 76 -12.28 -7.27 -4.15
C THR A 76 -12.83 -7.66 -2.79
N ARG A 77 -12.12 -8.46 -1.99
CA ARG A 77 -12.67 -8.86 -0.69
C ARG A 77 -12.49 -7.78 0.36
N ASP A 78 -13.63 -7.47 0.99
CA ASP A 78 -13.97 -6.43 1.96
C ASP A 78 -13.72 -4.99 1.48
N GLY A 79 -12.49 -4.64 1.13
CA GLY A 79 -12.14 -3.28 0.68
C GLY A 79 -12.68 -2.91 -0.71
N GLY A 80 -12.71 -3.87 -1.64
CA GLY A 80 -13.22 -3.61 -2.98
C GLY A 80 -14.74 -3.44 -3.05
N GLN A 81 -15.49 -4.12 -2.18
CA GLN A 81 -16.93 -3.93 -2.06
C GLN A 81 -17.27 -2.59 -1.42
N LEU A 82 -16.55 -2.19 -0.37
CA LEU A 82 -16.69 -0.87 0.25
C LEU A 82 -16.39 0.25 -0.76
N VAL A 83 -15.27 0.16 -1.48
CA VAL A 83 -14.91 1.14 -2.52
C VAL A 83 -15.96 1.17 -3.63
N LYS A 84 -16.49 0.02 -4.05
CA LYS A 84 -17.54 -0.06 -5.06
C LYS A 84 -18.84 0.59 -4.58
N ALA A 85 -19.27 0.33 -3.35
CA ALA A 85 -20.44 0.94 -2.75
C ALA A 85 -20.27 2.45 -2.61
N LEU A 86 -19.11 2.90 -2.11
CA LEU A 86 -18.76 4.31 -2.00
C LEU A 86 -18.86 5.04 -3.34
N ILE A 87 -18.30 4.45 -4.42
CA ILE A 87 -18.37 5.05 -5.76
C ILE A 87 -19.81 5.09 -6.29
N ALA A 88 -20.63 4.08 -5.96
CA ALA A 88 -22.01 4.03 -6.41
C ALA A 88 -22.88 5.08 -5.71
N ASP A 89 -22.65 5.31 -4.41
CA ASP A 89 -23.46 6.20 -3.58
C ASP A 89 -22.94 7.65 -3.56
N ALA A 90 -21.66 7.87 -3.91
CA ALA A 90 -20.99 9.17 -3.94
C ALA A 90 -20.12 9.32 -5.22
N PRO A 91 -20.74 9.37 -6.41
CA PRO A 91 -20.03 9.44 -7.69
C PRO A 91 -19.24 10.75 -7.88
N GLU A 92 -19.48 11.78 -7.09
CA GLU A 92 -18.73 13.05 -7.05
C GLU A 92 -17.34 12.92 -6.42
N LEU A 93 -17.05 11.80 -5.75
CA LEU A 93 -15.77 11.55 -5.10
C LEU A 93 -14.78 10.89 -6.08
N ARG A 94 -13.51 11.30 -6.00
CA ARG A 94 -12.42 10.66 -6.74
C ARG A 94 -11.67 9.68 -5.84
N VAL A 95 -11.88 8.39 -6.06
CA VAL A 95 -11.42 7.32 -5.17
C VAL A 95 -10.19 6.61 -5.73
N LEU A 96 -9.09 6.64 -4.95
CA LEU A 96 -7.83 5.96 -5.21
C LEU A 96 -7.81 4.67 -4.39
N GLY A 97 -7.92 3.52 -5.07
CA GLY A 97 -7.98 2.19 -4.43
C GLY A 97 -6.78 1.30 -4.71
N GLN A 98 -5.82 1.78 -5.48
CA GLN A 98 -4.66 1.01 -5.97
C GLN A 98 -3.43 1.13 -5.05
N ILE A 99 -3.45 2.04 -4.08
CA ILE A 99 -2.33 2.26 -3.17
C ILE A 99 -2.10 0.99 -2.33
N GLN A 100 -0.83 0.62 -2.19
CA GLN A 100 -0.39 -0.56 -1.46
C GLN A 100 0.28 -0.11 -0.15
N PRO A 101 -0.42 -0.11 0.99
CA PRO A 101 0.14 0.39 2.26
C PRO A 101 1.29 -0.46 2.79
N TYR A 102 1.44 -1.70 2.29
CA TYR A 102 2.46 -2.65 2.74
C TYR A 102 3.65 -2.82 1.80
N SER A 103 3.81 -1.97 0.79
CA SER A 103 4.92 -2.02 -0.18
C SER A 103 5.64 -0.68 -0.22
N PRO A 104 6.76 -0.51 0.51
CA PRO A 104 7.52 0.75 0.53
C PRO A 104 8.04 1.19 -0.84
N LEU A 105 8.27 0.24 -1.73
CA LEU A 105 8.70 0.52 -3.10
C LEU A 105 7.53 0.82 -4.05
N ALA A 106 6.28 0.79 -3.57
CA ALA A 106 5.07 0.79 -4.39
C ALA A 106 5.04 -0.30 -5.48
N ALA A 107 5.99 -1.24 -5.43
CA ALA A 107 6.17 -2.26 -6.45
C ALA A 107 5.27 -3.44 -6.09
N PRO A 108 4.36 -3.85 -6.97
CA PRO A 108 3.65 -5.10 -6.76
C PRO A 108 4.66 -6.25 -6.74
N LEU A 109 4.51 -7.16 -5.76
CA LEU A 109 5.23 -8.44 -5.77
C LEU A 109 4.76 -9.37 -6.90
N MET A 110 3.56 -9.12 -7.44
CA MET A 110 2.97 -9.81 -8.59
C MET A 110 3.75 -9.52 -9.89
N GLY A 111 3.89 -10.53 -10.75
CA GLY A 111 4.66 -10.45 -12.00
C GLY A 111 6.14 -10.82 -11.84
N ARG A 112 6.59 -11.12 -10.62
CA ARG A 112 7.92 -11.66 -10.34
C ARG A 112 7.83 -13.20 -10.34
N PRO A 113 8.57 -13.92 -11.21
CA PRO A 113 8.40 -15.36 -11.39
C PRO A 113 8.49 -16.19 -10.10
N VAL A 114 9.41 -15.78 -9.21
CA VAL A 114 9.61 -16.43 -7.90
C VAL A 114 8.41 -16.25 -6.98
N TRP A 115 7.82 -15.05 -6.94
CA TRP A 115 6.63 -14.74 -6.13
C TRP A 115 5.37 -15.39 -6.68
N ASP A 116 5.21 -15.42 -8.00
CA ASP A 116 4.08 -16.09 -8.62
C ASP A 116 4.15 -17.62 -8.45
N TRP A 117 5.36 -18.19 -8.44
CA TRP A 117 5.56 -19.59 -8.07
C TRP A 117 5.27 -19.83 -6.59
N LEU A 118 5.84 -19.01 -5.69
CA LEU A 118 5.69 -19.16 -4.24
C LEU A 118 4.23 -18.99 -3.82
N ARG A 119 3.50 -18.01 -4.37
CA ARG A 119 2.08 -17.80 -4.14
C ARG A 119 1.22 -18.99 -4.57
N ARG A 120 1.57 -19.65 -5.68
CA ARG A 120 0.84 -20.82 -6.19
C ARG A 120 0.96 -22.04 -5.27
N HIS A 121 2.06 -22.17 -4.55
CA HIS A 121 2.34 -23.31 -3.68
C HIS A 121 2.16 -23.01 -2.18
N ALA A 122 2.22 -21.74 -1.80
CA ALA A 122 2.13 -21.26 -0.43
C ALA A 122 1.33 -19.94 -0.36
N GLY A 123 0.01 -20.04 -0.47
CA GLY A 123 -0.89 -18.89 -0.48
C GLY A 123 -0.83 -17.99 0.78
N ILE A 124 -0.23 -18.48 1.87
CA ILE A 124 -0.01 -17.74 3.12
C ILE A 124 1.20 -16.80 3.06
N THR A 125 2.15 -17.00 2.14
CA THR A 125 3.41 -16.25 2.14
C THR A 125 3.20 -14.75 1.90
N LEU A 126 2.26 -14.37 1.04
CA LEU A 126 1.92 -12.96 0.85
C LEU A 126 1.31 -12.32 2.11
N PHE A 127 0.50 -13.08 2.85
CA PHE A 127 -0.02 -12.62 4.13
C PHE A 127 1.12 -12.43 5.14
N LEU A 128 2.06 -13.38 5.22
CA LEU A 128 3.24 -13.27 6.09
C LEU A 128 4.15 -12.11 5.68
N HIS A 129 4.31 -11.85 4.38
CA HIS A 129 5.01 -10.68 3.87
C HIS A 129 4.38 -9.39 4.37
N ASN A 130 3.06 -9.22 4.18
CA ASN A 130 2.34 -8.03 4.64
C ASN A 130 2.39 -7.89 6.18
N VAL A 131 2.39 -9.00 6.93
CA VAL A 131 2.63 -8.99 8.39
C VAL A 131 4.04 -8.50 8.72
N MET A 132 5.06 -8.96 8.01
CA MET A 132 6.44 -8.53 8.22
C MET A 132 6.63 -7.04 7.93
N GLN A 133 5.99 -6.54 6.87
CA GLN A 133 5.95 -5.11 6.53
C GLN A 133 5.27 -4.29 7.64
N THR A 134 4.21 -4.83 8.25
CA THR A 134 3.57 -4.20 9.42
C THR A 134 4.54 -4.13 10.61
N PHE A 135 5.33 -5.17 10.87
CA PHE A 135 6.36 -5.12 11.91
C PHE A 135 7.46 -4.09 11.60
N MET A 136 7.86 -3.94 10.34
CA MET A 136 8.80 -2.87 9.94
C MET A 136 8.21 -1.48 10.12
N ALA A 137 6.93 -1.27 9.77
CA ALA A 137 6.23 -0.02 10.00
C ALA A 137 6.08 0.31 11.51
N ALA A 138 6.03 -0.72 12.36
CA ALA A 138 5.99 -0.56 13.82
C ALA A 138 7.37 -0.39 14.48
N ASP A 139 8.45 -0.89 13.88
CA ASP A 139 9.81 -0.76 14.42
C ASP A 139 10.30 0.69 14.34
N ARG A 140 10.65 1.27 15.49
CA ARG A 140 11.08 2.68 15.63
C ARG A 140 12.22 3.08 14.68
N ARG A 141 13.10 2.15 14.31
CA ARG A 141 14.25 2.42 13.43
C ARG A 141 13.84 2.62 11.98
N TYR A 142 12.82 1.87 11.55
CA TYR A 142 12.39 1.82 10.16
C TYR A 142 11.13 2.67 9.92
N ARG A 143 10.33 2.89 10.95
CA ARG A 143 9.08 3.64 10.91
C ARG A 143 9.18 5.00 10.21
N PRO A 144 10.18 5.88 10.46
CA PRO A 144 10.26 7.16 9.77
C PRO A 144 10.43 7.02 8.25
N LEU A 145 11.25 6.04 7.82
CA LEU A 145 11.49 5.77 6.41
C LEU A 145 10.25 5.16 5.75
N TYR A 146 9.57 4.27 6.47
CA TYR A 146 8.34 3.63 6.02
C TYR A 146 7.21 4.66 5.83
N ASN A 147 7.01 5.52 6.83
CA ASN A 147 6.04 6.61 6.80
C ASN A 147 6.32 7.56 5.62
N ARG A 148 7.60 7.89 5.40
CA ARG A 148 8.00 8.72 4.26
C ARG A 148 7.68 8.06 2.92
N ALA A 149 7.97 6.76 2.80
CA ALA A 149 7.71 5.99 1.60
C ALA A 149 6.23 5.97 1.24
N VAL A 150 5.37 5.64 2.21
CA VAL A 150 3.93 5.58 2.00
C VAL A 150 3.34 6.96 1.76
N GLY A 151 3.74 7.98 2.53
CA GLY A 151 3.27 9.36 2.35
C GLY A 151 3.60 9.90 0.96
N SER A 152 4.83 9.65 0.50
CA SER A 152 5.26 9.96 -0.88
C SER A 152 4.41 9.27 -1.92
N GLN A 153 4.17 7.96 -1.75
CA GLN A 153 3.40 7.19 -2.71
C GLN A 153 1.96 7.70 -2.82
N ILE A 154 1.35 8.08 -1.69
CA ILE A 154 0.00 8.66 -1.69
C ILE A 154 0.02 10.00 -2.43
N ALA A 155 0.99 10.87 -2.16
CA ALA A 155 1.12 12.17 -2.82
C ALA A 155 1.31 12.02 -4.34
N ASP A 156 2.24 11.15 -4.77
CA ASP A 156 2.50 10.88 -6.19
C ASP A 156 1.23 10.37 -6.90
N GLN A 157 0.47 9.46 -6.25
CA GLN A 157 -0.77 8.92 -6.82
C GLN A 157 -1.91 9.95 -6.85
N LEU A 158 -1.98 10.84 -5.86
CA LEU A 158 -2.94 11.96 -5.87
C LEU A 158 -2.66 12.90 -7.04
N GLN A 159 -1.40 13.27 -7.27
CA GLN A 159 -1.00 14.11 -8.42
C GLN A 159 -1.34 13.42 -9.75
N LEU A 160 -1.04 12.13 -9.89
CA LEU A 160 -1.42 11.35 -11.08
C LEU A 160 -2.94 11.23 -11.27
N ALA A 161 -3.72 11.37 -10.20
CA ALA A 161 -5.18 11.43 -10.23
C ALA A 161 -5.72 12.86 -10.46
N GLY A 162 -4.85 13.85 -10.71
CA GLY A 162 -5.22 15.25 -10.97
C GLY A 162 -5.41 16.12 -9.73
N TYR A 163 -4.90 15.69 -8.56
CA TYR A 163 -4.91 16.54 -7.36
C TYR A 163 -3.95 17.72 -7.55
N GLU A 164 -4.51 18.92 -7.51
CA GLU A 164 -3.75 20.16 -7.54
C GLU A 164 -3.56 20.69 -6.11
N PRO A 165 -2.32 20.90 -5.64
CA PRO A 165 -2.01 21.43 -4.31
C PRO A 165 -2.75 22.72 -3.95
N THR A 166 -2.98 23.59 -4.93
CA THR A 166 -3.63 24.90 -4.78
C THR A 166 -5.16 24.82 -4.83
N SER A 167 -5.73 23.68 -5.20
CA SER A 167 -7.19 23.52 -5.34
C SER A 167 -7.96 23.62 -4.02
N GLY A 168 -7.29 23.39 -2.89
CA GLY A 168 -7.92 23.30 -1.57
C GLY A 168 -8.87 22.10 -1.43
N MET A 169 -8.87 21.18 -2.39
CA MET A 169 -9.77 20.03 -2.36
C MET A 169 -9.44 19.10 -1.18
N PRO A 170 -10.46 18.66 -0.43
CA PRO A 170 -10.22 17.80 0.71
C PRO A 170 -9.71 16.43 0.26
N VAL A 171 -8.74 15.90 1.02
CA VAL A 171 -8.22 14.54 0.89
C VAL A 171 -8.64 13.74 2.11
N VAL A 172 -9.39 12.66 1.89
CA VAL A 172 -9.91 11.77 2.94
C VAL A 172 -9.16 10.43 2.88
N LEU A 173 -8.55 10.03 3.99
CA LEU A 173 -7.91 8.72 4.12
C LEU A 173 -8.91 7.71 4.69
N LEU A 174 -9.48 6.85 3.84
CA LEU A 174 -10.36 5.77 4.25
C LEU A 174 -9.54 4.50 4.49
N CYS A 175 -9.44 4.06 5.73
CA CYS A 175 -8.47 3.02 6.11
C CYS A 175 -9.14 1.81 6.75
N TYR A 176 -8.65 0.61 6.43
CA TYR A 176 -9.12 -0.64 7.02
C TYR A 176 -8.02 -1.36 7.80
N SER A 177 -8.32 -1.77 9.03
CA SER A 177 -7.43 -2.57 9.89
C SER A 177 -6.01 -1.97 9.99
N GLY A 178 -4.96 -2.76 9.72
CA GLY A 178 -3.57 -2.30 9.73
C GLY A 178 -3.27 -1.17 8.73
N GLY A 179 -4.12 -0.95 7.72
CA GLY A 179 -3.99 0.18 6.79
C GLY A 179 -4.13 1.51 7.52
N ALA A 180 -4.93 1.56 8.60
CA ALA A 180 -5.08 2.75 9.44
C ALA A 180 -3.77 3.09 10.17
N GLN A 181 -3.09 2.09 10.73
CA GLN A 181 -1.81 2.30 11.42
C GLN A 181 -0.76 2.89 10.46
N VAL A 182 -0.69 2.36 9.24
CA VAL A 182 0.22 2.87 8.20
C VAL A 182 -0.17 4.30 7.80
N ALA A 183 -1.47 4.56 7.57
CA ALA A 183 -1.99 5.87 7.19
C ALA A 183 -1.66 6.95 8.23
N THR A 184 -1.91 6.65 9.51
CA THR A 184 -1.61 7.57 10.61
C THR A 184 -0.11 7.88 10.69
N GLY A 185 0.76 6.92 10.40
CA GLY A 185 2.20 7.17 10.32
C GLY A 185 2.60 8.07 9.15
N ALA A 186 1.94 7.91 8.00
CA ALA A 186 2.26 8.60 6.76
C ALA A 186 1.64 10.00 6.64
N VAL A 187 0.65 10.35 7.47
CA VAL A 187 -0.15 11.59 7.31
C VAL A 187 0.70 12.86 7.38
N GLU A 188 1.70 12.90 8.25
CA GLU A 188 2.57 14.07 8.42
C GLU A 188 3.43 14.31 7.16
N GLU A 189 4.03 13.25 6.63
CA GLU A 189 4.77 13.34 5.37
C GLU A 189 3.84 13.72 4.21
N LEU A 190 2.68 13.08 4.10
CA LEU A 190 1.70 13.39 3.05
C LEU A 190 1.34 14.87 3.08
N PHE A 191 1.00 15.40 4.26
CA PHE A 191 0.66 16.80 4.43
C PHE A 191 1.81 17.74 4.03
N HIS A 192 3.04 17.40 4.41
CA HIS A 192 4.22 18.15 4.02
C HIS A 192 4.40 18.16 2.49
N GLN A 193 4.25 17.02 1.82
CA GLN A 193 4.38 16.94 0.37
C GLN A 193 3.28 17.69 -0.36
N LEU A 194 2.01 17.53 0.04
CA LEU A 194 0.91 18.25 -0.59
C LEU A 194 1.04 19.77 -0.45
N ARG A 195 1.68 20.27 0.62
CA ARG A 195 1.96 21.70 0.80
C ARG A 195 3.22 22.20 0.11
N ALA A 196 4.25 21.37 0.02
CA ALA A 196 5.51 21.76 -0.63
C ALA A 196 5.32 22.08 -2.13
N HIS A 197 4.27 21.56 -2.75
CA HIS A 197 3.91 21.83 -4.15
C HIS A 197 2.94 23.01 -4.31
N CYS A 198 2.67 23.79 -3.26
CA CYS A 198 1.89 25.05 -3.31
C CYS A 198 2.75 26.29 -3.63
N GLY A 199 4.03 26.13 -3.95
CA GLY A 199 5.01 27.21 -4.15
C GLY A 199 5.45 27.39 -5.59
#